data_AF-A0A8N5HWH1-F1
#
_entry.id   AF-A0A8N5HWH1-F1
#
_cell.length_a   1.000
_cell.length_b   1.000
_cell.length_c   1.000
_cell.angle_alpha   90.00
_cell.angle_beta   90.00
_cell.angle_gamma   90.00
#
_symmetry.space_group_name_H-M   'P 1'
#
loop_
_entity.id
_entity.type
_entity.pdbx_description
1 polymer ?
#
loop_
_entity_poly.entity_id
_entity_poly.type
_entity_poly.pdbx_seq_one_letter_code
_entity_poly.pdbx_strand_id
1 'polypeptide(L)'
;MAPGDSEVNLLREQRPSHVPFRHPLNVSRLYKNRATFNESNLSLQLVLQHGDSRLYRLRAQEEATAWFYLHVVEPLSPPQIVGNSLVKAGGNTELVCSVVHGMADAYWWKKNGQLLMGSERIQFVENSTLFILRVSISDSGYYTCVVSNAVSQNETSFLLKVHHSTNVVLPVVMTCVIIGLIAGVFVWYQRREKENSCDNCW
;
A
#
# COMPACT_ATOMS: atom_id res chain seq x y z
N MET A 1 -24.47 -23.50 26.45
CA MET A 1 -24.01 -24.13 25.20
C MET A 1 -22.51 -24.33 25.33
N ALA A 2 -22.05 -25.56 25.57
CA ALA A 2 -20.62 -25.84 25.80
C ALA A 2 -19.84 -25.77 24.48
N PRO A 3 -18.61 -25.21 24.45
CA PRO A 3 -17.77 -25.27 23.27
C PRO A 3 -17.27 -26.71 23.09
N GLY A 4 -17.50 -27.28 21.92
CA GLY A 4 -17.12 -28.66 21.59
C GLY A 4 -15.60 -28.83 21.62
N ASP A 5 -15.12 -29.58 22.61
CA ASP A 5 -13.74 -30.03 22.74
C ASP A 5 -13.31 -30.79 21.48
N SER A 6 -12.50 -30.15 20.64
CA SER A 6 -11.88 -30.79 19.48
C SER A 6 -10.60 -31.48 19.95
N GLU A 7 -10.73 -32.71 20.45
CA GLU A 7 -9.60 -33.51 20.96
C GLU A 7 -8.61 -33.85 19.84
N VAL A 8 -7.37 -33.34 19.92
CA VAL A 8 -6.21 -33.96 19.27
C VAL A 8 -5.50 -34.78 20.34
N ASN A 9 -5.77 -36.08 20.36
CA ASN A 9 -5.19 -36.99 21.34
C ASN A 9 -3.80 -37.43 20.85
N LEU A 10 -2.77 -36.72 21.30
CA LEU A 10 -1.39 -37.21 21.26
C LEU A 10 -1.23 -38.24 22.38
N LEU A 11 -1.61 -39.48 22.13
CA LEU A 11 -1.28 -40.58 23.02
C LEU A 11 0.14 -41.03 22.70
N ARG A 12 1.06 -40.92 23.67
CA ARG A 12 2.28 -41.74 23.65
C ARG A 12 2.45 -42.44 25.00
N GLU A 13 2.71 -43.73 24.86
CA GLU A 13 3.17 -44.66 25.87
C GLU A 13 4.68 -44.83 25.67
N GLN A 14 5.47 -44.39 26.63
CA GLN A 14 6.88 -44.75 26.80
C GLN A 14 7.03 -45.65 28.02
N ARG A 15 7.49 -46.88 27.77
CA ARG A 15 8.38 -47.60 28.67
C ARG A 15 9.69 -47.89 27.92
N PRO A 16 10.85 -47.96 28.59
CA PRO A 16 12.13 -48.08 27.93
C PRO A 16 12.38 -49.55 27.58
N SER A 17 12.22 -49.90 26.31
CA SER A 17 12.90 -51.03 25.64
C SER A 17 12.30 -51.25 24.26
N HIS A 18 13.16 -51.31 23.25
CA HIS A 18 13.02 -51.89 21.90
C HIS A 18 11.69 -52.56 21.49
N VAL A 19 10.57 -51.83 21.49
CA VAL A 19 9.29 -52.29 20.92
C VAL A 19 8.80 -51.24 19.91
N PRO A 20 8.54 -51.61 18.65
CA PRO A 20 8.01 -50.67 17.68
C PRO A 20 6.59 -50.22 18.07
N PHE A 21 6.33 -48.91 17.99
CA PHE A 21 5.06 -48.26 18.34
C PHE A 21 3.90 -48.88 17.53
N ARG A 22 2.87 -49.39 18.23
CA ARG A 22 1.77 -50.20 17.63
C ARG A 22 0.41 -49.50 17.51
N HIS A 23 0.33 -48.20 17.70
CA HIS A 23 -0.93 -47.47 17.53
C HIS A 23 -0.74 -46.24 16.63
N PRO A 24 -1.47 -46.12 15.51
CA PRO A 24 -1.44 -44.92 14.70
C PRO A 24 -1.96 -43.73 15.52
N LEU A 25 -1.42 -42.53 15.28
CA LEU A 25 -1.93 -41.32 15.92
C LEU A 25 -3.45 -41.21 15.76
N ASN A 26 -4.14 -40.98 16.88
CA ASN A 26 -5.57 -40.71 16.89
C ASN A 26 -5.82 -39.25 16.49
N VAL A 27 -5.67 -38.96 15.20
CA VAL A 27 -5.96 -37.64 14.62
C VAL A 27 -7.48 -37.47 14.53
N SER A 28 -8.01 -36.40 15.13
CA SER A 28 -9.43 -36.05 14.99
C SER A 28 -9.86 -36.03 13.52
N ARG A 29 -11.10 -36.45 13.25
CA ARG A 29 -11.67 -36.49 11.89
C ARG A 29 -11.50 -35.16 11.14
N LEU A 30 -11.49 -34.03 11.87
CA LEU A 30 -11.31 -32.68 11.33
C LEU A 30 -9.96 -32.45 10.64
N TYR A 31 -8.91 -33.16 11.07
CA TYR A 31 -7.53 -32.98 10.58
C TYR A 31 -7.03 -34.18 9.78
N LYS A 32 -7.91 -35.15 9.52
CA LYS A 32 -7.59 -36.33 8.71
C LYS A 32 -7.15 -35.86 7.31
N ASN A 33 -6.05 -36.43 6.81
CA ASN A 33 -5.40 -36.07 5.53
C ASN A 33 -4.74 -34.68 5.47
N ARG A 34 -4.71 -33.93 6.58
CA ARG A 34 -4.03 -32.62 6.64
C ARG A 34 -3.01 -32.49 7.76
N ALA A 35 -3.03 -33.40 8.73
CA ALA A 35 -2.04 -33.50 9.79
C ALA A 35 -1.12 -34.70 9.55
N THR A 36 0.19 -34.48 9.62
CA THR A 36 1.22 -35.51 9.60
C THR A 36 2.10 -35.33 10.83
N PHE A 37 2.30 -36.41 11.58
CA PHE A 37 3.18 -36.40 12.74
C PHE A 37 4.39 -37.25 12.45
N ASN A 38 5.57 -36.69 12.70
CA ASN A 38 6.82 -37.39 12.57
C ASN A 38 7.23 -37.92 13.94
N GLU A 39 7.13 -39.24 14.11
CA GLU A 39 7.41 -39.90 15.38
C GLU A 39 8.88 -39.87 15.80
N SER A 40 9.79 -39.65 14.84
CA SER A 40 11.25 -39.68 15.01
C SER A 40 11.78 -38.41 15.68
N ASN A 41 11.18 -37.26 15.38
CA ASN A 41 11.59 -35.94 15.90
C ASN A 41 10.46 -35.19 16.62
N LEU A 42 9.29 -35.83 16.77
CA LEU A 42 8.10 -35.28 17.44
C LEU A 42 7.47 -34.06 16.75
N SER A 43 7.75 -33.80 15.47
CA SER A 43 7.18 -32.66 14.76
C SER A 43 5.78 -32.96 14.24
N LEU A 44 4.82 -32.05 14.47
CA LEU A 44 3.50 -32.07 13.86
C LEU A 44 3.44 -31.05 12.72
N GLN A 45 3.13 -31.52 11.51
CA GLN A 45 2.86 -30.67 10.36
C GLN A 45 1.36 -30.67 10.09
N LEU A 46 0.80 -29.48 9.86
CA LEU A 46 -0.63 -29.29 9.63
C LEU A 46 -0.83 -28.34 8.45
N VAL A 47 -1.63 -28.76 7.47
CA VAL A 47 -2.10 -27.87 6.39
C VAL A 47 -3.26 -27.04 6.93
N LEU A 48 -2.96 -25.77 7.22
CA LEU A 48 -3.87 -24.82 7.87
C LEU A 48 -5.03 -24.41 6.98
N GLN A 49 -6.19 -24.23 7.60
CA GLN A 49 -7.37 -23.63 7.00
C GLN A 49 -7.90 -22.51 7.89
N HIS A 50 -8.70 -21.59 7.32
CA HIS A 50 -9.28 -20.47 8.06
C HIS A 50 -10.02 -20.90 9.34
N GLY A 51 -10.71 -22.04 9.29
CA GLY A 51 -11.44 -22.60 10.44
C GLY A 51 -10.57 -23.27 11.52
N ASP A 52 -9.25 -23.35 11.35
CA ASP A 52 -8.35 -24.00 12.31
C ASP A 52 -7.93 -23.06 13.45
N SER A 53 -8.30 -21.77 13.41
CA SER A 53 -8.05 -20.81 14.49
C SER A 53 -8.83 -21.17 15.77
N ARG A 54 -8.15 -21.79 16.75
CA ARG A 54 -8.75 -22.22 18.02
C ARG A 54 -7.69 -22.55 19.08
N LEU A 55 -8.14 -22.88 20.28
CA LEU A 55 -7.30 -23.39 21.36
C LEU A 55 -7.00 -24.89 21.16
N TYR A 56 -5.73 -25.25 21.18
CA TYR A 56 -5.22 -26.62 21.08
C TYR A 56 -4.67 -27.08 22.43
N ARG A 57 -4.85 -28.37 22.72
CA ARG A 57 -4.30 -29.03 23.91
C ARG A 57 -3.19 -29.99 23.52
N LEU A 58 -2.00 -29.75 24.06
CA LEU A 58 -0.89 -30.71 24.06
C LEU A 58 -0.95 -31.54 25.34
N ARG A 59 -0.94 -32.87 25.21
CA ARG A 59 -0.84 -33.79 26.34
C ARG A 59 0.49 -34.54 26.26
N ALA A 60 1.32 -34.43 27.30
CA ALA A 60 2.48 -35.30 27.50
C ALA A 60 2.17 -36.38 28.54
N GLN A 61 3.03 -37.40 28.62
CA GLN A 61 2.79 -38.66 29.33
C GLN A 61 2.65 -38.54 30.86
N GLU A 62 3.11 -37.44 31.47
CA GLU A 62 3.09 -37.21 32.93
C GLU A 62 2.22 -36.01 33.32
N GLU A 63 0.95 -36.00 32.92
CA GLU A 63 -0.06 -34.96 33.27
C GLU A 63 0.26 -33.51 32.87
N ALA A 64 1.45 -33.25 32.33
CA ALA A 64 1.83 -31.97 31.77
C ALA A 64 0.96 -31.71 30.53
N THR A 65 -0.07 -30.89 30.74
CA THR A 65 -0.94 -30.40 29.68
C THR A 65 -0.58 -28.94 29.41
N ALA A 66 -0.26 -28.66 28.16
CA ALA A 66 -0.04 -27.30 27.70
C ALA A 66 -1.16 -26.92 26.74
N TRP A 67 -1.62 -25.68 26.85
CA TRP A 67 -2.60 -25.12 25.93
C TRP A 67 -1.92 -24.07 25.08
N PHE A 68 -2.24 -24.03 23.79
CA PHE A 68 -1.80 -22.96 22.91
C PHE A 68 -2.92 -22.54 21.97
N TYR A 69 -3.00 -21.25 21.67
CA TYR A 69 -3.96 -20.74 20.71
C TYR A 69 -3.32 -20.66 19.32
N LEU A 70 -3.91 -21.33 18.35
CA LEU A 70 -3.51 -21.21 16.96
C LEU A 70 -4.33 -20.11 16.32
N HIS A 71 -3.66 -19.13 15.71
CA HIS A 71 -4.30 -18.09 14.92
C HIS A 71 -3.84 -18.21 13.47
N VAL A 72 -4.78 -18.52 12.58
CA VAL A 72 -4.53 -18.61 11.14
C VAL A 72 -4.73 -17.23 10.52
N VAL A 73 -3.69 -16.72 9.89
CA VAL A 73 -3.67 -15.40 9.23
C VAL A 73 -3.75 -15.60 7.72
N GLU A 74 -4.62 -14.84 7.06
CA GLU A 74 -4.70 -14.83 5.60
C GLU A 74 -3.60 -13.94 4.99
N PRO A 75 -3.02 -14.34 3.85
CA PRO A 75 -2.09 -13.48 3.13
C PRO A 75 -2.82 -12.24 2.59
N LEU A 76 -2.11 -11.13 2.54
CA LEU A 76 -2.61 -9.87 2.00
C LEU A 76 -2.81 -9.96 0.49
N SER A 77 -3.81 -9.24 -0.04
CA SER A 77 -3.83 -8.89 -1.47
C SER A 77 -2.82 -7.78 -1.77
N PRO A 78 -2.47 -7.52 -3.05
CA PRO A 78 -1.77 -6.30 -3.41
C PRO A 78 -2.57 -5.07 -2.92
N PRO A 79 -1.92 -4.05 -2.32
CA PRO A 79 -2.63 -2.86 -1.87
C PRO A 79 -3.09 -2.00 -3.06
N GLN A 80 -4.13 -1.21 -2.85
CA GLN A 80 -4.62 -0.21 -3.80
C GLN A 80 -4.35 1.18 -3.24
N ILE A 81 -3.83 2.07 -4.08
CA ILE A 81 -3.59 3.47 -3.73
C ILE A 81 -4.61 4.36 -4.43
N VAL A 82 -5.37 5.13 -3.65
CA VAL A 82 -6.36 6.10 -4.13
C VAL A 82 -5.87 7.50 -3.81
N GLY A 83 -5.89 8.40 -4.80
CA GLY A 83 -5.49 9.79 -4.62
C GLY A 83 -5.33 10.54 -5.95
N ASN A 84 -4.99 11.82 -5.87
CA ASN A 84 -4.81 12.66 -7.05
C ASN A 84 -3.44 12.41 -7.71
N SER A 85 -3.45 11.97 -8.96
CA SER A 85 -2.21 11.71 -9.73
C SER A 85 -1.55 12.99 -10.26
N LEU A 86 -2.31 14.07 -10.38
CA LEU A 86 -1.83 15.38 -10.84
C LEU A 86 -2.21 16.46 -9.84
N VAL A 87 -1.22 17.11 -9.25
CA VAL A 87 -1.41 18.13 -8.21
C VAL A 87 -0.71 19.41 -8.61
N LYS A 88 -1.29 20.55 -8.22
CA LYS A 88 -0.70 21.86 -8.45
C LYS A 88 0.35 22.17 -7.38
N ALA A 89 1.49 22.73 -7.78
CA ALA A 89 2.51 23.20 -6.86
C ALA A 89 1.93 24.23 -5.85
N GLY A 90 2.29 24.08 -4.58
CA GLY A 90 1.75 24.83 -3.44
C GLY A 90 0.44 24.27 -2.87
N GLY A 91 -0.22 23.33 -3.56
CA GLY A 91 -1.40 22.63 -3.05
C GLY A 91 -1.07 21.58 -1.99
N ASN A 92 -2.06 20.77 -1.62
CA ASN A 92 -1.89 19.60 -0.76
C ASN A 92 -2.40 18.35 -1.49
N THR A 93 -1.92 17.18 -1.12
CA THR A 93 -2.43 15.91 -1.65
C THR A 93 -2.49 14.83 -0.58
N GLU A 94 -3.40 13.89 -0.79
CA GLU A 94 -3.66 12.73 0.06
C GLU A 94 -3.59 11.48 -0.81
N LEU A 95 -2.84 10.48 -0.35
CA LEU A 95 -2.78 9.14 -0.94
C LEU A 95 -3.20 8.13 0.11
N VAL A 96 -4.29 7.42 -0.13
CA VAL A 96 -4.86 6.41 0.78
C VAL A 96 -4.48 5.03 0.26
N CYS A 97 -3.91 4.19 1.13
CA CYS A 97 -3.54 2.82 0.82
C CYS A 97 -4.47 1.82 1.52
N SER A 98 -5.15 0.97 0.75
CA SER A 98 -6.10 -0.03 1.26
C SER A 98 -5.82 -1.42 0.73
N VAL A 99 -6.13 -2.46 1.50
CA VAL A 99 -6.02 -3.87 1.11
C VAL A 99 -7.43 -4.46 1.05
N VAL A 100 -7.70 -5.29 0.02
CA VAL A 100 -9.04 -5.89 -0.19
C VAL A 100 -9.18 -7.22 0.55
N HIS A 101 -8.11 -8.03 0.60
CA HIS A 101 -8.11 -9.33 1.28
C HIS A 101 -7.00 -9.41 2.34
N GLY A 102 -7.32 -10.02 3.48
CA GLY A 102 -6.46 -10.06 4.66
C GLY A 102 -6.50 -8.76 5.48
N MET A 103 -5.82 -8.76 6.62
CA MET A 103 -5.64 -7.58 7.48
C MET A 103 -4.16 -7.31 7.68
N ALA A 104 -3.74 -6.08 7.44
CA ALA A 104 -2.36 -5.66 7.55
C ALA A 104 -2.06 -5.18 8.98
N ASP A 105 -0.92 -5.61 9.51
CA ASP A 105 -0.43 -5.21 10.84
C ASP A 105 0.41 -3.92 10.75
N ALA A 106 1.00 -3.66 9.58
CA ALA A 106 1.83 -2.49 9.35
C ALA A 106 1.72 -1.94 7.92
N TYR A 107 1.90 -0.63 7.82
CA TYR A 107 1.97 0.14 6.58
C TYR A 107 3.20 1.04 6.61
N TRP A 108 3.84 1.19 5.46
CA TRP A 108 4.85 2.23 5.28
C TRP A 108 4.95 2.66 3.82
N TRP A 109 5.52 3.83 3.62
CA TRP A 109 5.61 4.45 2.31
C TRP A 109 7.05 4.59 1.86
N LYS A 110 7.28 4.41 0.57
CA LYS A 110 8.54 4.72 -0.10
C LYS A 110 8.28 5.78 -1.16
N LYS A 111 9.27 6.64 -1.41
CA LYS A 111 9.32 7.52 -2.58
C LYS A 111 10.52 7.13 -3.42
N ASN A 112 10.28 6.76 -4.68
CA ASN A 112 11.31 6.32 -5.63
C ASN A 112 12.21 5.21 -5.04
N GLY A 113 11.59 4.25 -4.34
CA GLY A 113 12.29 3.11 -3.72
C GLY A 113 12.91 3.39 -2.35
N GLN A 114 12.99 4.64 -1.89
CA GLN A 114 13.55 5.00 -0.59
C GLN A 114 12.46 5.18 0.46
N LEU A 115 12.71 4.77 1.71
CA LEU A 115 11.77 4.95 2.81
C LEU A 115 11.41 6.43 2.98
N LEU A 116 10.12 6.73 3.00
CA LEU A 116 9.61 8.08 3.16
C LEU A 116 9.47 8.38 4.66
N MET A 117 10.19 9.38 5.14
CA MET A 117 10.17 9.80 6.53
C MET A 117 9.19 10.96 6.76
N GLY A 118 8.59 10.99 7.94
CA GLY A 118 7.67 12.04 8.34
C GLY A 118 8.39 13.38 8.51
N SER A 119 7.68 14.47 8.24
CA SER A 119 8.12 15.84 8.47
C SER A 119 6.91 16.74 8.71
N GLU A 120 7.10 18.03 8.97
CA GLU A 120 5.96 18.97 9.08
C GLU A 120 5.06 18.94 7.83
N ARG A 121 5.63 18.70 6.64
CA ARG A 121 4.89 18.60 5.38
C ARG A 121 4.41 17.20 5.04
N ILE A 122 5.08 16.16 5.54
CA ILE A 122 4.79 14.75 5.20
C ILE A 122 4.23 14.08 6.44
N GLN A 123 2.94 13.81 6.43
CA GLN A 123 2.21 13.28 7.58
C GLN A 123 1.63 11.92 7.24
N PHE A 124 1.68 11.01 8.21
CA PHE A 124 1.08 9.68 8.11
C PHE A 124 -0.08 9.58 9.09
N VAL A 125 -1.26 9.26 8.58
CA VAL A 125 -2.47 9.03 9.39
C VAL A 125 -2.76 7.54 9.36
N GLU A 126 -2.82 6.92 10.54
CA GLU A 126 -2.97 5.46 10.73
C GLU A 126 -1.94 4.62 9.95
N ASN A 127 -0.84 5.26 9.51
CA ASN A 127 0.18 4.74 8.58
C ASN A 127 -0.33 4.31 7.19
N SER A 128 -1.64 4.12 7.00
CA SER A 128 -2.30 3.77 5.74
C SER A 128 -2.49 4.97 4.81
N THR A 129 -2.57 6.18 5.36
CA THR A 129 -2.78 7.41 4.59
C THR A 129 -1.57 8.33 4.65
N LEU A 130 -1.11 8.78 3.48
CA LEU A 130 -0.01 9.72 3.30
C LEU A 130 -0.56 11.09 2.87
N PHE A 131 -0.32 12.10 3.72
CA PHE A 131 -0.56 13.50 3.40
C PHE A 131 0.73 14.23 3.05
N ILE A 132 0.70 15.01 1.97
CA ILE A 132 1.80 15.88 1.56
C ILE A 132 1.27 17.31 1.44
N LEU A 133 1.74 18.18 2.32
CA LEU A 133 1.37 19.59 2.37
C LEU A 133 2.33 20.45 1.54
N ARG A 134 1.78 21.49 0.92
CA ARG A 134 2.53 22.48 0.11
C ARG A 134 3.43 21.78 -0.90
N VAL A 135 2.83 20.96 -1.76
CA VAL A 135 3.53 20.08 -2.70
C VAL A 135 4.41 20.90 -3.65
N SER A 136 5.64 20.44 -3.90
CA SER A 136 6.60 21.08 -4.80
C SER A 136 6.92 20.20 -6.00
N ILE A 137 7.59 20.73 -7.03
CA ILE A 137 7.92 19.93 -8.23
C ILE A 137 8.75 18.70 -7.87
N SER A 138 9.68 18.85 -6.93
CA SER A 138 10.56 17.76 -6.47
C SER A 138 9.81 16.68 -5.71
N ASP A 139 8.57 16.92 -5.28
CA ASP A 139 7.70 15.90 -4.70
C ASP A 139 7.11 14.97 -5.78
N SER A 140 7.25 15.27 -7.08
CA SER A 140 6.87 14.32 -8.15
C SER A 140 7.69 13.03 -8.05
N GLY A 141 7.04 11.89 -8.30
CA GLY A 141 7.70 10.59 -8.27
C GLY A 141 6.75 9.43 -8.01
N TYR A 142 7.33 8.24 -7.90
CA TYR A 142 6.61 7.02 -7.56
C TYR A 142 6.53 6.88 -6.04
N TYR A 143 5.31 6.91 -5.52
CA TYR A 143 5.00 6.64 -4.12
C TYR A 143 4.53 5.19 -3.99
N THR A 144 5.30 4.39 -3.27
CA THR A 144 5.00 2.97 -3.07
C THR A 144 4.47 2.77 -1.65
N CYS A 145 3.24 2.28 -1.54
CA CYS A 145 2.73 1.78 -0.27
C CYS A 145 3.13 0.31 -0.12
N VAL A 146 3.70 -0.03 1.03
CA VAL A 146 4.02 -1.40 1.41
C VAL A 146 3.17 -1.77 2.62
N VAL A 147 2.58 -2.96 2.56
CA VAL A 147 1.72 -3.53 3.59
C VAL A 147 2.27 -4.87 4.01
N SER A 148 2.23 -5.17 5.31
CA SER A 148 2.69 -6.45 5.83
C SER A 148 1.79 -7.00 6.93
N ASN A 149 1.72 -8.31 7.01
CA ASN A 149 1.23 -9.05 8.16
C ASN A 149 2.16 -10.21 8.48
N ALA A 150 1.80 -11.01 9.49
CA ALA A 150 2.62 -12.14 9.96
C ALA A 150 3.03 -13.17 8.88
N VAL A 151 2.33 -13.26 7.75
CA VAL A 151 2.55 -14.30 6.73
C VAL A 151 2.86 -13.76 5.34
N SER A 152 2.71 -12.45 5.10
CA SER A 152 2.84 -11.87 3.77
C SER A 152 3.22 -10.40 3.80
N GLN A 153 3.82 -9.95 2.69
CA GLN A 153 4.17 -8.57 2.45
C GLN A 153 3.95 -8.25 0.97
N ASN A 154 3.18 -7.21 0.68
CA ASN A 154 2.88 -6.78 -0.67
C ASN A 154 3.08 -5.27 -0.81
N GLU A 155 3.22 -4.80 -2.05
CA GLU A 155 3.37 -3.38 -2.34
C GLU A 155 2.73 -2.98 -3.66
N THR A 156 2.43 -1.70 -3.80
CA THR A 156 1.95 -1.10 -5.06
C THR A 156 2.43 0.33 -5.15
N SER A 157 2.71 0.80 -6.38
CA SER A 157 3.24 2.13 -6.63
C SER A 157 2.23 3.02 -7.34
N PHE A 158 2.26 4.31 -6.99
CA PHE A 158 1.41 5.35 -7.53
C PHE A 158 2.28 6.51 -8.03
N LEU A 159 2.06 6.97 -9.26
CA LEU A 159 2.79 8.09 -9.83
C LEU A 159 2.12 9.42 -9.46
N LEU A 160 2.78 10.22 -8.64
CA LEU A 160 2.39 11.59 -8.35
C LEU A 160 3.13 12.55 -9.27
N LYS A 161 2.38 13.37 -10.01
CA LYS A 161 2.91 14.44 -10.88
C LYS A 161 2.51 15.80 -10.32
N VAL A 162 3.49 16.68 -10.14
CA VAL A 162 3.25 18.05 -9.69
C VAL A 162 3.49 19.03 -10.82
N HIS A 163 2.58 19.99 -11.03
CA HIS A 163 2.66 20.99 -12.10
C HIS A 163 2.50 22.42 -11.57
N HIS A 164 3.08 23.39 -12.27
CA HIS A 164 2.85 24.80 -11.98
C HIS A 164 1.51 25.30 -12.54
N SER A 165 0.95 26.33 -11.92
CA SER A 165 -0.04 27.17 -12.59
C SER A 165 0.64 27.86 -13.78
N THR A 166 0.24 27.55 -15.00
CA THR A 166 0.55 28.43 -16.14
C THR A 166 -0.46 29.57 -16.13
N ASN A 167 -0.03 30.78 -15.79
CA ASN A 167 -0.85 31.99 -15.94
C ASN A 167 -0.90 32.37 -17.43
N VAL A 168 -1.79 31.75 -18.19
CA VAL A 168 -1.98 32.01 -19.64
C VAL A 168 -2.48 33.42 -19.95
N VAL A 169 -3.01 34.14 -18.95
CA VAL A 169 -3.45 35.54 -19.10
C VAL A 169 -2.30 36.46 -19.47
N LEU A 170 -1.12 36.29 -18.86
CA LEU A 170 0.04 37.14 -19.13
C LEU A 170 0.51 37.09 -20.61
N PRO A 171 0.84 35.91 -21.18
CA PRO A 171 1.28 35.84 -22.57
C PRO A 171 0.17 36.29 -23.54
N VAL A 172 -1.11 35.99 -23.27
CA VAL A 172 -2.22 36.44 -24.11
C VAL A 172 -2.33 37.97 -24.11
N VAL A 173 -2.31 38.61 -22.93
CA VAL A 173 -2.35 40.08 -22.83
C VAL A 173 -1.14 40.70 -23.53
N MET A 174 0.05 40.15 -23.33
CA MET A 174 1.25 40.62 -24.03
C MET A 174 1.12 40.53 -25.55
N THR A 175 0.57 39.43 -26.08
CA THR A 175 0.32 39.31 -27.52
C THR A 175 -0.69 40.33 -28.03
N CYS A 176 -1.77 40.60 -27.28
CA CYS A 176 -2.75 41.62 -27.66
C CYS A 176 -2.16 43.03 -27.67
N VAL A 177 -1.33 43.38 -26.67
CA VAL A 177 -0.64 44.67 -26.60
C VAL A 177 0.31 44.83 -27.79
N ILE A 178 1.09 43.80 -28.11
CA ILE A 178 2.00 43.81 -29.27
C ILE A 178 1.21 44.01 -30.56
N ILE A 179 0.13 43.24 -30.79
CA ILE A 179 -0.73 43.38 -31.97
C ILE A 179 -1.31 44.79 -32.06
N GLY A 180 -1.79 45.34 -30.95
CA GLY A 180 -2.33 46.70 -30.87
C GLY A 180 -1.29 47.78 -31.20
N LEU A 181 -0.07 47.65 -30.70
CA LEU A 181 1.04 48.57 -31.01
C LEU A 181 1.40 48.52 -32.51
N ILE A 182 1.51 47.32 -33.08
CA ILE A 182 1.84 47.15 -34.51
C ILE A 182 0.75 47.75 -35.39
N ALA A 183 -0.52 47.47 -35.08
CA ALA A 183 -1.66 48.06 -35.79
C ALA A 183 -1.69 49.58 -35.67
N GLY A 184 -1.42 50.13 -34.48
CA GLY A 184 -1.34 51.57 -34.25
C GLY A 184 -0.23 52.23 -35.06
N VAL A 185 0.98 51.63 -35.08
CA VAL A 185 2.11 52.11 -35.89
C VAL A 185 1.79 52.05 -37.38
N PHE A 186 1.16 50.97 -37.85
CA PHE A 186 0.74 50.83 -39.24
C PHE A 186 -0.26 51.91 -39.65
N VAL A 187 -1.28 52.17 -38.81
CA VAL A 187 -2.26 53.25 -39.04
C VAL A 187 -1.59 54.62 -39.06
N TRP A 188 -0.66 54.88 -38.13
CA TRP A 188 0.10 56.13 -38.09
C TRP A 188 0.97 56.31 -39.34
N TYR A 189 1.66 55.24 -39.77
CA TYR A 189 2.50 55.24 -40.97
C TYR A 189 1.67 55.53 -42.23
N GLN A 190 0.55 54.82 -42.41
CA GLN A 190 -0.40 55.04 -43.50
C GLN A 190 -0.94 56.48 -43.53
N ARG A 191 -1.24 57.06 -42.36
CA ARG A 191 -1.68 58.46 -42.26
C ARG A 191 -0.57 59.43 -42.68
N ARG A 192 0.67 59.20 -42.21
CA ARG A 192 1.82 60.05 -42.54
C ARG A 192 2.17 60.02 -44.04
N GLU A 193 2.04 58.87 -44.68
CA GLU A 193 2.26 58.74 -46.13
C GLU A 193 1.23 59.54 -46.93
N LYS A 194 -0.04 59.57 -46.49
CA LYS A 194 -1.06 60.43 -47.10
C LYS A 194 -0.76 61.92 -46.92
N GLU A 195 -0.27 62.31 -45.76
CA GLU A 195 0.09 63.72 -45.47
C GLU A 195 1.28 64.18 -46.31
N ASN A 196 2.34 63.38 -46.40
CA ASN A 196 3.47 63.63 -47.29
C ASN A 196 3.09 63.60 -48.79
N SER A 197 2.05 62.85 -49.17
CA SER A 197 1.52 62.84 -50.54
C SER A 197 0.74 64.13 -50.87
N CYS A 198 0.21 64.83 -49.87
CA CYS A 198 -0.43 66.14 -50.03
C CYS A 198 0.58 67.29 -50.08
N ASP A 199 1.73 67.13 -49.42
CA ASP A 199 2.79 68.16 -49.39
C ASP A 199 3.66 68.21 -50.66
N ASN A 200 3.52 67.24 -51.58
CA ASN A 200 4.22 67.22 -52.88
C ASN A 200 3.37 67.75 -54.05
N CYS A 201 2.32 68.53 -53.78
CA CYS A 201 1.50 69.19 -54.80
C CYS A 201 1.77 70.70 -54.82
N TRP A 202 2.72 71.10 -55.68
CA TRP A 202 3.02 72.45 -56.19
C TRP A 202 3.54 73.51 -55.22
#